data_AF-A0AAD6Z926-F1
#
_entry.id   AF-A0AAD6Z926-F1
#
_cell.length_a   1.000
_cell.length_b   1.000
_cell.length_c   1.000
_cell.angle_alpha   90.00
_cell.angle_beta   90.00
_cell.angle_gamma   90.00
#
_symmetry.space_group_name_H-M   'P 1'
#
loop_
_entity.id
_entity.type
_entity.pdbx_description
1 polymer ?
#
loop_
_entity_poly.entity_id
_entity_poly.type
_entity_poly.pdbx_seq_one_letter_code
_entity_poly.pdbx_strand_id
1 'polypeptide(L)'
;MASRPTRNRQASSRVADGANGEAPSAVHQSVLAAKPILDLIKKIGKLSALLPETVPEAPADDDIHRVITRVEHPDGTVAATFNRRLDILFGEDTRSSDGRLKNIRRGDYGMGCVVEYLESIHWESAVIPFDLTEPKLTRVADELEYLCANDSDKRPVKSGKSSAKTKANESSAGTDANSRPSFTKEPGYEKKMDRERALFDIVELF
;
A
#
# COMPACT_ATOMS: atom_id res chain seq x y z
N MET A 1 -10.36 -58.07 -67.87
CA MET A 1 -11.40 -57.06 -68.17
C MET A 1 -11.41 -56.07 -67.00
N ALA A 2 -10.69 -54.95 -67.14
CA ALA A 2 -11.27 -53.61 -67.42
C ALA A 2 -12.20 -53.16 -66.26
N SER A 3 -11.98 -52.09 -65.50
CA SER A 3 -11.56 -50.73 -65.87
C SER A 3 -11.04 -49.94 -64.65
N ARG A 4 -10.03 -49.08 -64.87
CA ARG A 4 -9.79 -47.85 -64.09
C ARG A 4 -10.67 -46.71 -64.69
N PRO A 5 -10.55 -45.42 -64.29
CA PRO A 5 -10.58 -44.72 -62.99
C PRO A 5 -11.63 -43.58 -63.00
N THR A 6 -11.81 -42.80 -61.92
CA THR A 6 -11.98 -41.33 -62.01
C THR A 6 -11.82 -40.61 -60.67
N ARG A 7 -10.90 -39.65 -60.64
CA ARG A 7 -10.85 -38.54 -59.69
C ARG A 7 -12.07 -37.65 -59.92
N ASN A 8 -12.67 -37.10 -58.87
CA ASN A 8 -13.34 -35.82 -58.99
C ASN A 8 -12.85 -34.83 -57.92
N ARG A 9 -12.42 -33.69 -58.42
CA ARG A 9 -11.76 -32.58 -57.74
C ARG A 9 -12.62 -31.35 -58.07
N GLN A 10 -13.32 -30.83 -57.07
CA GLN A 10 -13.94 -29.51 -57.07
C GLN A 10 -13.64 -28.97 -55.66
N ALA A 11 -12.80 -27.97 -55.39
CA ALA A 11 -12.56 -26.67 -56.03
C ALA A 11 -13.82 -25.81 -56.14
N SER A 12 -14.13 -25.10 -55.05
CA SER A 12 -14.88 -23.83 -54.97
C SER A 12 -14.92 -23.42 -53.49
N SER A 13 -14.80 -22.17 -53.07
CA SER A 13 -14.31 -20.92 -53.65
C SER A 13 -14.15 -20.01 -52.43
N ARG A 14 -12.95 -19.44 -52.23
CA ARG A 14 -12.72 -18.40 -51.24
C ARG A 14 -13.40 -17.12 -51.71
N VAL A 15 -14.35 -16.63 -50.93
CA VAL A 15 -14.70 -15.20 -50.83
C VAL A 15 -14.62 -14.90 -49.35
N ALA A 16 -13.45 -14.45 -48.92
CA ALA A 16 -13.26 -13.84 -47.62
C ALA A 16 -13.57 -12.35 -47.81
N ASP A 17 -14.78 -11.94 -47.46
CA ASP A 17 -15.12 -10.55 -47.27
C ASP A 17 -14.21 -9.98 -46.19
N GLY A 18 -13.31 -9.10 -46.62
CA GLY A 18 -12.44 -8.32 -45.77
C GLY A 18 -13.24 -7.28 -45.02
N ALA A 19 -13.92 -7.70 -43.95
CA ALA A 19 -14.30 -6.80 -42.88
C ALA A 19 -13.03 -6.48 -42.08
N ASN A 20 -12.34 -5.41 -42.48
CA ASN A 20 -11.42 -4.68 -41.60
C ASN A 20 -12.24 -4.05 -40.48
N GLY A 21 -12.70 -4.89 -39.54
CA GLY A 21 -13.04 -4.46 -38.20
C GLY A 21 -11.71 -4.16 -37.52
N GLU A 22 -11.28 -2.91 -37.61
CA GLU A 22 -10.18 -2.37 -36.83
C GLU A 22 -10.51 -2.64 -35.37
N ALA A 23 -9.94 -3.72 -34.83
CA ALA A 23 -10.08 -4.07 -33.44
C ALA A 23 -9.64 -2.83 -32.64
N PRO A 24 -10.47 -2.31 -31.73
CA PRO A 24 -10.10 -1.15 -30.95
C PRO A 24 -8.78 -1.49 -30.25
N SER A 25 -7.72 -0.80 -30.69
CA SER A 25 -6.37 -0.97 -30.23
C SER A 25 -6.37 -1.05 -28.70
N ALA A 26 -5.87 -2.15 -28.14
CA ALA A 26 -5.86 -2.46 -26.71
C ALA A 26 -5.26 -1.31 -25.85
N VAL A 27 -4.49 -0.43 -26.47
CA VAL A 27 -3.90 0.79 -25.89
C VAL A 27 -4.96 1.83 -25.47
N HIS A 28 -6.12 1.89 -26.12
CA HIS A 28 -7.18 2.83 -25.73
C HIS A 28 -8.04 2.34 -24.56
N GLN A 29 -8.08 1.04 -24.27
CA GLN A 29 -8.81 0.50 -23.12
C GLN A 29 -8.04 0.69 -21.81
N SER A 30 -6.69 0.64 -21.81
CA SER A 30 -5.88 0.81 -20.60
C SER A 30 -5.93 2.24 -20.04
N VAL A 31 -5.92 3.26 -20.91
CA VAL A 31 -5.93 4.68 -20.47
C VAL A 31 -7.28 5.10 -19.89
N LEU A 32 -8.39 4.54 -20.37
CA LEU A 32 -9.72 4.83 -19.81
C LEU A 32 -9.95 4.14 -18.47
N ALA A 33 -9.34 2.97 -18.24
CA ALA A 33 -9.44 2.23 -16.98
C ALA A 33 -8.61 2.85 -15.83
N ALA A 34 -7.56 3.62 -16.13
CA ALA A 34 -6.69 4.21 -15.10
C ALA A 34 -7.27 5.49 -14.46
N LYS A 35 -8.17 6.21 -15.14
CA LYS A 35 -8.72 7.49 -14.66
C LYS A 35 -9.36 7.40 -13.27
N PRO A 36 -10.21 6.41 -12.95
CA PRO A 36 -10.83 6.32 -11.63
C PRO A 36 -9.80 6.10 -10.51
N ILE A 37 -8.73 5.34 -10.77
CA ILE A 37 -7.64 5.17 -9.79
C ILE A 37 -6.93 6.50 -9.53
N LEU A 38 -6.59 7.25 -10.58
CA LEU A 38 -5.92 8.54 -10.42
C LEU A 38 -6.78 9.55 -9.65
N ASP A 39 -8.11 9.51 -9.85
CA ASP A 39 -9.04 10.35 -9.09
C ASP A 39 -9.13 9.92 -7.62
N LEU A 40 -9.07 8.61 -7.33
CA LEU A 40 -8.97 8.10 -5.96
C LEU A 40 -7.66 8.54 -5.28
N ILE A 41 -6.52 8.46 -5.98
CA ILE A 41 -5.23 8.89 -5.42
C ILE A 41 -5.26 10.39 -5.09
N LYS A 42 -5.80 11.22 -5.98
CA LYS A 42 -6.02 12.65 -5.71
C LYS A 42 -6.95 12.88 -4.53
N LYS A 43 -8.02 12.08 -4.39
CA LYS A 43 -8.93 12.16 -3.23
C LYS A 43 -8.19 11.82 -1.93
N ILE A 44 -7.44 10.73 -1.92
CA ILE A 44 -6.62 10.30 -0.78
C ILE A 44 -5.59 11.38 -0.41
N GLY A 45 -4.89 11.96 -1.39
CA GLY A 45 -3.93 13.05 -1.16
C GLY A 45 -4.56 14.26 -0.48
N LYS A 46 -5.73 14.71 -0.97
CA LYS A 46 -6.48 15.81 -0.36
C LYS A 46 -6.94 15.48 1.06
N LEU A 47 -7.49 14.29 1.29
CA LEU A 47 -7.97 13.88 2.61
C LEU A 47 -6.82 13.68 3.60
N SER A 48 -5.69 13.14 3.16
CA SER A 48 -4.46 12.99 3.95
C SER A 48 -3.98 14.33 4.49
N ALA A 49 -3.96 15.37 3.64
CA ALA A 49 -3.59 16.72 4.04
C ALA A 49 -4.59 17.38 5.01
N LEU A 50 -5.85 16.91 5.02
CA LEU A 50 -6.92 17.41 5.89
C LEU A 50 -7.10 16.58 7.17
N LEU A 51 -6.28 15.55 7.38
CA LEU A 51 -6.37 14.72 8.58
C LEU A 51 -6.25 15.59 9.83
N PRO A 52 -7.06 15.35 10.86
CA PRO A 52 -7.05 16.15 12.07
C PRO A 52 -5.82 15.90 12.95
N GLU A 53 -5.56 16.79 13.91
CA GLU A 53 -4.49 16.61 14.91
C GLU A 53 -4.80 15.50 15.92
N THR A 54 -6.05 15.05 16.01
CA THR A 54 -6.45 13.89 16.81
C THR A 54 -5.90 12.57 16.26
N VAL A 55 -5.55 12.53 14.96
CA VAL A 55 -4.82 11.41 14.35
C VAL A 55 -3.33 11.62 14.62
N PRO A 56 -2.65 10.67 15.25
CA PRO A 56 -1.24 10.82 15.62
C PRO A 56 -0.33 10.88 14.39
N GLU A 57 0.73 11.65 14.51
CA GLU A 57 1.77 11.80 13.50
C GLU A 57 2.71 10.59 13.48
N ALA A 58 3.06 10.14 12.28
CA ALA A 58 3.96 9.01 12.08
C ALA A 58 5.42 9.43 12.38
N PRO A 59 6.14 8.73 13.25
CA PRO A 59 7.59 8.88 13.37
C PRO A 59 8.31 8.33 12.12
N ALA A 60 9.59 8.67 11.97
CA ALA A 60 10.40 8.19 10.85
C ALA A 60 10.60 6.66 10.81
N ASP A 61 10.42 5.97 11.94
CA ASP A 61 10.51 4.51 12.03
C ASP A 61 9.13 3.80 11.97
N ASP A 62 8.06 4.55 11.67
CA ASP A 62 6.70 4.03 11.66
C ASP A 62 6.56 2.84 10.70
N ASP A 63 5.65 1.95 11.06
CA ASP A 63 5.36 0.74 10.30
C ASP A 63 4.94 1.07 8.86
N ILE A 64 4.21 2.17 8.64
CA ILE A 64 3.81 2.63 7.31
C ILE A 64 5.05 2.89 6.46
N HIS A 65 5.93 3.78 6.92
CA HIS A 65 7.16 4.13 6.22
C HIS A 65 8.04 2.90 5.98
N ARG A 66 8.19 2.02 6.98
CA ARG A 66 8.97 0.79 6.86
C ARG A 66 8.41 -0.15 5.78
N VAL A 67 7.09 -0.32 5.72
CA VAL A 67 6.47 -1.20 4.72
C VAL A 67 6.60 -0.62 3.33
N ILE A 68 6.31 0.68 3.15
CA ILE A 68 6.40 1.34 1.85
C ILE A 68 7.84 1.35 1.31
N THR A 69 8.85 1.51 2.17
CA THR A 69 10.25 1.61 1.70
C THR A 69 10.99 0.28 1.58
N ARG A 70 10.66 -0.71 2.42
CA ARG A 70 11.48 -1.94 2.53
C ARG A 70 10.79 -3.21 2.06
N VAL A 71 9.48 -3.22 1.94
CA VAL A 71 8.77 -4.43 1.52
C VAL A 71 8.72 -4.48 0.00
N GLU A 72 9.27 -5.55 -0.55
CA GLU A 72 9.17 -5.91 -1.96
C GLU A 72 8.55 -7.30 -2.09
N HIS A 73 7.87 -7.55 -3.21
CA HIS A 73 7.40 -8.90 -3.52
C HIS A 73 8.53 -9.70 -4.21
N PRO A 74 8.74 -10.98 -3.88
CA PRO A 74 9.77 -11.83 -4.50
C PRO A 74 9.72 -11.86 -6.03
N ASP A 75 8.52 -11.78 -6.60
CA ASP A 75 8.30 -11.76 -8.05
C ASP A 75 8.84 -10.48 -8.73
N GLY A 76 9.21 -9.45 -7.95
CA GLY A 76 9.78 -8.19 -8.44
C GLY A 76 8.81 -7.29 -9.22
N THR A 77 7.59 -7.74 -9.48
CA THR A 77 6.61 -6.96 -10.25
C THR A 77 6.03 -5.82 -9.41
N VAL A 78 5.80 -4.67 -10.05
CA VAL A 78 5.17 -3.50 -9.40
C VAL A 78 3.80 -3.86 -8.83
N ALA A 79 3.00 -4.65 -9.55
CA ALA A 79 1.68 -5.09 -9.11
C ALA A 79 1.72 -5.97 -7.86
N ALA A 80 2.64 -6.92 -7.80
CA ALA A 80 2.77 -7.79 -6.64
C ALA A 80 3.31 -7.04 -5.41
N THR A 81 4.28 -6.14 -5.61
CA THR A 81 4.80 -5.28 -4.54
C THR A 81 3.74 -4.31 -4.02
N PHE A 82 2.98 -3.68 -4.91
CA PHE A 82 1.83 -2.84 -4.55
C PHE A 82 0.83 -3.60 -3.71
N ASN A 83 0.36 -4.76 -4.19
CA ASN A 83 -0.63 -5.55 -3.48
C ASN A 83 -0.14 -5.95 -2.09
N ARG A 84 1.10 -6.43 -1.99
CA ARG A 84 1.71 -6.84 -0.72
C ARG A 84 1.80 -5.69 0.28
N ARG A 85 2.27 -4.51 -0.15
CA ARG A 85 2.37 -3.33 0.73
C ARG A 85 1.00 -2.93 1.27
N LEU A 86 0.00 -2.86 0.38
CA LEU A 86 -1.35 -2.43 0.74
C LEU A 86 -2.07 -3.48 1.60
N ASP A 87 -1.83 -4.78 1.41
CA ASP A 87 -2.42 -5.82 2.26
C ASP A 87 -1.80 -5.83 3.67
N ILE A 88 -0.50 -5.58 3.79
CA ILE A 88 0.16 -5.46 5.10
C ILE A 88 -0.35 -4.25 5.89
N LEU A 89 -0.65 -3.14 5.22
CA LEU A 89 -1.06 -1.90 5.88
C LEU A 89 -2.58 -1.82 6.08
N PHE A 90 -3.35 -2.16 5.05
CA PHE A 90 -4.79 -1.91 4.93
C PHE A 90 -5.59 -3.16 4.50
N GLY A 91 -4.98 -4.34 4.64
CA GLY A 91 -5.64 -5.62 4.44
C GLY A 91 -6.73 -5.87 5.48
N GLU A 92 -7.52 -6.92 5.26
CA GLU A 92 -8.64 -7.25 6.14
C GLU A 92 -8.18 -7.56 7.58
N ASP A 93 -7.03 -8.22 7.71
CA ASP A 93 -6.45 -8.64 8.97
C ASP A 93 -5.94 -7.48 9.83
N THR A 94 -5.77 -6.29 9.25
CA THR A 94 -5.29 -5.11 9.99
C THR A 94 -6.42 -4.31 10.62
N ARG A 95 -7.68 -4.67 10.35
CA ARG A 95 -8.85 -3.94 10.84
C ARG A 95 -9.04 -4.10 12.35
N SER A 96 -9.66 -3.08 12.95
CA SER A 96 -10.16 -3.15 14.32
C SER A 96 -11.41 -4.04 14.41
N SER A 97 -11.86 -4.33 15.63
CA SER A 97 -13.14 -5.01 15.89
C SER A 97 -14.34 -4.31 15.23
N ASP A 98 -14.25 -3.00 15.03
CA ASP A 98 -15.28 -2.17 14.40
C ASP A 98 -15.14 -2.12 12.87
N GLY A 99 -14.22 -2.91 12.30
CA GLY A 99 -13.96 -2.98 10.86
C GLY A 99 -13.18 -1.80 10.29
N ARG A 100 -12.59 -0.95 11.14
CA ARG A 100 -11.87 0.29 10.80
C ARG A 100 -10.38 0.08 10.60
N LEU A 101 -9.72 0.90 9.79
CA LEU A 101 -8.26 0.82 9.62
C LEU A 101 -7.56 1.49 10.81
N LYS A 102 -6.80 0.70 11.59
CA LYS A 102 -6.09 1.19 12.79
C LYS A 102 -4.74 1.87 12.48
N ASN A 103 -4.19 1.61 11.29
CA ASN A 103 -2.84 2.01 10.90
C ASN A 103 -2.83 3.37 10.15
N ILE A 104 -3.82 4.24 10.36
CA ILE A 104 -3.79 5.58 9.76
C ILE A 104 -2.99 6.52 10.65
N ARG A 105 -1.99 7.19 10.06
CA ARG A 105 -1.13 8.20 10.71
C ARG A 105 -0.96 9.40 9.80
N ARG A 106 -0.87 10.61 10.36
CA ARG A 106 -0.59 11.83 9.59
C ARG A 106 0.92 12.02 9.35
N GLY A 107 1.26 13.01 8.53
CA GLY A 107 2.63 13.46 8.29
C GLY A 107 3.36 12.69 7.19
N ASP A 108 4.60 13.10 6.95
CA ASP A 108 5.41 12.64 5.82
C ASP A 108 5.75 11.16 5.88
N TYR A 109 5.95 10.60 7.07
CA TYR A 109 6.22 9.17 7.27
C TYR A 109 4.95 8.31 7.40
N GLY A 110 3.77 8.95 7.35
CA GLY A 110 2.47 8.30 7.47
C GLY A 110 1.74 8.28 6.14
N MET A 111 0.53 8.84 6.11
CA MET A 111 -0.25 8.95 4.88
C MET A 111 0.41 9.82 3.80
N GLY A 112 1.34 10.72 4.15
CA GLY A 112 2.17 11.42 3.16
C GLY A 112 3.01 10.45 2.33
N CYS A 113 3.75 9.56 2.98
CA CYS A 113 4.53 8.50 2.34
C CYS A 113 3.69 7.58 1.46
N VAL A 114 2.46 7.24 1.89
CA VAL A 114 1.54 6.43 1.10
C VAL A 114 1.13 7.17 -0.18
N VAL A 115 0.80 8.46 -0.09
CA VAL A 115 0.42 9.27 -1.25
C VAL A 115 1.59 9.39 -2.24
N GLU A 116 2.79 9.72 -1.75
CA GLU A 116 4.00 9.80 -2.57
C GLU A 116 4.27 8.47 -3.30
N TYR A 117 4.12 7.36 -2.59
CA TYR A 117 4.25 6.04 -3.21
C TYR A 117 3.21 5.80 -4.31
N LEU A 118 1.93 6.11 -4.05
CA LEU A 118 0.87 5.94 -5.04
C LEU A 118 1.09 6.82 -6.28
N GLU A 119 1.59 8.04 -6.10
CA GLU A 119 1.90 8.97 -7.19
C GLU A 119 3.13 8.53 -8.01
N SER A 120 4.08 7.81 -7.39
CA SER A 120 5.26 7.28 -8.09
C SER A 120 4.96 6.13 -9.07
N ILE A 121 3.79 5.49 -8.96
CA ILE A 121 3.42 4.36 -9.81
C ILE A 121 2.94 4.85 -11.18
N HIS A 122 3.48 4.29 -12.26
CA HIS A 122 3.02 4.55 -13.62
C HIS A 122 1.73 3.79 -13.94
N TRP A 123 0.58 4.23 -13.41
CA TRP A 123 -0.72 3.54 -13.51
C TRP A 123 -1.22 3.24 -14.93
N GLU A 124 -0.80 4.03 -15.92
CA GLU A 124 -1.18 3.84 -17.33
C GLU A 124 -0.43 2.67 -17.99
N SER A 125 0.78 2.37 -17.51
CA SER A 125 1.68 1.35 -18.05
C SER A 125 1.83 0.15 -17.11
N ALA A 126 1.44 0.30 -15.85
CA ALA A 126 1.58 -0.75 -14.85
C ALA A 126 0.50 -1.81 -15.08
N VAL A 127 0.90 -3.09 -15.14
CA VAL A 127 0.01 -4.25 -15.23
C VAL A 127 -0.60 -4.53 -13.85
N ILE A 128 -1.27 -3.53 -13.26
CA ILE A 128 -1.94 -3.64 -11.97
C ILE A 128 -3.43 -3.84 -12.24
N PRO A 129 -4.03 -4.99 -11.87
CA PRO A 129 -5.45 -5.23 -12.09
C PRO A 129 -6.31 -4.21 -11.34
N PHE A 130 -7.13 -3.46 -12.08
CA PHE A 130 -8.01 -2.43 -11.53
C PHE A 130 -8.94 -2.99 -10.44
N ASP A 131 -9.56 -4.15 -10.71
CA ASP A 131 -10.51 -4.82 -9.82
C ASP A 131 -9.94 -5.16 -8.44
N LEU A 132 -8.61 -5.28 -8.34
CA LEU A 132 -7.92 -5.55 -7.07
C LEU A 132 -7.48 -4.27 -6.36
N THR A 133 -7.18 -3.22 -7.12
CA THR A 133 -6.67 -1.95 -6.61
C THR A 133 -7.79 -1.05 -6.11
N GLU A 134 -8.85 -0.89 -6.89
CA GLU A 134 -9.93 0.05 -6.60
C GLU A 134 -10.54 -0.20 -5.20
N PRO A 135 -10.92 -1.43 -4.80
CA PRO A 135 -11.51 -1.65 -3.48
C PRO A 135 -10.57 -1.31 -2.33
N LYS A 136 -9.25 -1.46 -2.52
CA LYS A 136 -8.24 -1.13 -1.51
C LYS A 136 -8.10 0.38 -1.35
N LEU A 137 -8.03 1.12 -2.46
CA LEU A 137 -7.92 2.58 -2.42
C LEU A 137 -9.20 3.25 -1.94
N THR A 138 -10.37 2.78 -2.38
CA THR A 138 -11.67 3.26 -1.89
C THR A 138 -11.79 3.11 -0.39
N ARG A 139 -11.36 1.95 0.16
CA ARG A 139 -11.37 1.72 1.61
C ARG A 139 -10.49 2.72 2.38
N VAL A 140 -9.30 3.02 1.87
CA VAL A 140 -8.44 4.04 2.49
C VAL A 140 -9.12 5.41 2.42
N ALA A 141 -9.69 5.77 1.27
CA ALA A 141 -10.40 7.05 1.10
C ALA A 141 -11.59 7.19 2.07
N ASP A 142 -12.39 6.15 2.24
CA ASP A 142 -13.56 6.13 3.14
C ASP A 142 -13.14 6.27 4.61
N GLU A 143 -12.05 5.61 5.01
CA GLU A 143 -11.51 5.75 6.37
C GLU A 143 -11.03 7.18 6.62
N LEU A 144 -10.28 7.78 5.68
CA LEU A 144 -9.81 9.16 5.81
C LEU A 144 -10.98 10.14 5.87
N GLU A 145 -12.00 9.96 5.03
CA GLU A 145 -13.20 10.79 5.01
C GLU A 145 -13.93 10.75 6.35
N TYR A 146 -14.05 9.56 6.94
CA TYR A 146 -14.60 9.42 8.29
C TYR A 146 -13.74 10.09 9.36
N LEU A 147 -12.42 9.94 9.32
CA LEU A 147 -11.54 10.56 10.32
C LEU A 147 -11.62 12.09 10.25
N CYS A 148 -11.68 12.65 9.03
CA CYS A 148 -11.89 14.08 8.82
C CYS A 148 -13.27 14.56 9.30
N ALA A 149 -14.33 13.77 9.09
CA ALA A 149 -15.68 14.13 9.53
C ALA A 149 -15.82 14.11 11.07
N ASN A 150 -15.29 13.11 11.75
CA ASN A 150 -15.48 12.90 13.19
C ASN A 150 -14.61 13.77 14.10
N ASP A 151 -13.66 14.52 13.55
CA ASP A 151 -12.89 15.47 14.36
C ASP A 151 -13.76 16.62 14.89
N SER A 152 -14.84 16.96 14.16
CA SER A 152 -15.73 18.07 14.49
C SER A 152 -16.52 17.88 15.79
N ASP A 153 -16.67 16.64 16.29
CA ASP A 153 -17.46 16.31 17.48
C ASP A 153 -16.66 16.38 18.80
N LYS A 154 -15.33 16.52 18.75
CA LYS A 154 -14.49 16.64 19.96
C LYS A 154 -14.06 18.08 20.22
N ARG A 155 -15.01 19.01 20.29
CA ARG A 155 -14.70 20.32 20.92
C ARG A 155 -14.30 20.08 22.38
N PRO A 156 -13.17 20.63 22.85
CA PRO A 156 -12.81 20.54 24.25
C PRO A 156 -13.90 21.24 25.05
N VAL A 157 -14.63 20.47 25.87
CA VAL A 157 -15.39 21.02 26.98
C VAL A 157 -14.38 21.82 27.77
N LYS A 158 -14.54 23.16 27.79
CA LYS A 158 -13.70 24.06 28.58
C LYS A 158 -13.89 23.68 30.04
N SER A 159 -13.10 22.73 30.54
CA SER A 159 -13.03 22.41 31.96
C SER A 159 -12.51 23.65 32.66
N GLY A 160 -13.41 24.30 33.39
CA GLY A 160 -13.12 25.49 34.15
C GLY A 160 -11.90 25.29 35.05
N LYS A 161 -11.08 26.33 35.13
CA LYS A 161 -10.05 26.52 36.15
C LYS A 161 -10.59 26.13 37.53
N SER A 162 -10.00 25.09 38.14
CA SER A 162 -9.94 24.99 39.60
C SER A 162 -8.47 24.79 40.00
N SER A 163 -7.89 25.92 40.38
CA SER A 163 -6.61 26.11 41.04
C SER A 163 -6.56 25.46 42.42
N ALA A 164 -5.58 24.60 42.67
CA ALA A 164 -4.97 24.32 43.99
C ALA A 164 -3.63 23.60 43.72
N LYS A 165 -2.47 24.25 43.73
CA LYS A 165 -1.66 24.67 44.90
C LYS A 165 -1.68 23.63 46.03
N THR A 166 -0.60 22.86 46.20
CA THR A 166 0.28 22.89 47.40
C THR A 166 1.34 21.76 47.40
N LYS A 167 2.60 22.22 47.46
CA LYS A 167 3.84 21.72 48.11
C LYS A 167 4.35 20.27 47.98
N ALA A 168 5.66 20.25 47.68
CA ALA A 168 6.64 19.21 47.92
C ALA A 168 6.71 18.73 49.39
N ASN A 169 7.09 17.47 49.58
CA ASN A 169 7.99 17.09 50.68
C ASN A 169 8.80 15.84 50.31
N GLU A 170 10.04 15.82 50.81
CA GLU A 170 11.11 14.86 50.54
C GLU A 170 10.98 13.53 51.32
N SER A 171 11.68 12.53 50.76
CA SER A 171 12.45 11.44 51.41
C SER A 171 11.82 10.49 52.44
N SER A 172 11.90 9.19 52.16
CA SER A 172 12.63 8.24 53.02
C SER A 172 12.86 6.88 52.34
N ALA A 173 13.98 6.27 52.72
CA ALA A 173 14.54 5.04 52.23
C ALA A 173 13.79 3.79 52.70
N GLY A 174 13.88 2.72 51.91
CA GLY A 174 13.42 1.38 52.27
C GLY A 174 13.99 0.33 51.33
N THR A 175 15.19 -0.16 51.66
CA THR A 175 15.73 -1.46 51.25
C THR A 175 14.70 -2.57 51.47
N ASP A 176 14.54 -3.48 50.51
CA ASP A 176 14.65 -4.92 50.81
C ASP A 176 14.78 -5.76 49.53
N ALA A 177 15.73 -6.67 49.60
CA ALA A 177 16.11 -7.62 48.58
C ALA A 177 15.16 -8.82 48.58
N ASN A 178 14.70 -9.26 47.40
CA ASN A 178 14.46 -10.69 47.19
C ASN A 178 14.47 -11.11 45.70
N SER A 179 15.52 -11.86 45.36
CA SER A 179 15.50 -13.10 44.56
C SER A 179 14.86 -13.15 43.16
N ARG A 180 15.75 -13.16 42.13
CA ARG A 180 15.95 -14.15 41.02
C ARG A 180 14.71 -14.81 40.37
N PRO A 181 14.70 -15.01 39.03
CA PRO A 181 15.70 -15.85 38.36
C PRO A 181 16.38 -15.25 37.13
N SER A 182 17.58 -15.75 36.92
CA SER A 182 18.48 -15.55 35.78
C SER A 182 17.87 -16.03 34.47
N PHE A 183 17.65 -15.11 33.53
CA PHE A 183 17.42 -15.47 32.12
C PHE A 183 18.77 -15.67 31.45
N THR A 184 19.04 -16.93 31.10
CA THR A 184 20.21 -17.39 30.37
C THR A 184 20.28 -16.76 28.99
N LYS A 185 21.46 -16.23 28.64
CA LYS A 185 21.85 -15.85 27.28
C LYS A 185 21.77 -17.07 26.36
N GLU A 186 20.90 -16.99 25.36
CA GLU A 186 21.03 -17.79 24.14
C GLU A 186 22.04 -17.11 23.20
N PRO A 187 23.06 -17.82 22.69
CA PRO A 187 23.95 -17.33 21.66
C PRO A 187 23.44 -17.73 20.26
N GLY A 188 23.56 -16.79 19.32
CA GLY A 188 23.85 -17.16 17.93
C GLY A 188 22.68 -17.05 16.95
N TYR A 189 22.59 -15.89 16.30
CA TYR A 189 22.21 -15.80 14.88
C TYR A 189 23.02 -14.68 14.21
N GLU A 190 24.35 -14.79 14.24
CA GLU A 190 25.18 -14.18 13.20
C GLU A 190 25.09 -15.07 11.95
N LYS A 191 24.24 -14.69 11.01
CA LYS A 191 24.26 -15.23 9.65
C LYS A 191 24.37 -14.08 8.66
N LYS A 192 25.62 -13.74 8.38
CA LYS A 192 26.20 -13.44 7.06
C LYS A 192 25.23 -12.84 6.02
N MET A 193 25.33 -11.54 5.81
CA MET A 193 25.13 -10.95 4.48
C MET A 193 26.25 -9.96 4.17
N ASP A 194 27.48 -10.47 4.16
CA ASP A 194 28.59 -9.87 3.42
C ASP A 194 28.82 -10.71 2.16
N ARG A 195 28.04 -10.44 1.12
CA ARG A 195 28.37 -10.68 -0.29
C ARG A 195 27.27 -10.06 -1.15
N GLU A 196 27.68 -9.33 -2.19
CA GLU A 196 26.84 -8.69 -3.23
C GLU A 196 26.61 -7.17 -3.12
N ARG A 197 27.67 -6.40 -2.78
CA ARG A 197 27.83 -5.01 -3.26
C ARG A 197 29.04 -4.86 -4.19
N ALA A 198 29.08 -5.67 -5.25
CA ALA A 198 30.12 -5.58 -6.28
C ALA A 198 29.58 -5.74 -7.71
N LEU A 199 28.37 -5.23 -7.98
CA LEU A 199 27.78 -5.20 -9.33
C LEU A 199 26.92 -3.92 -9.54
N PHE A 200 27.45 -2.76 -9.17
CA PHE A 200 26.89 -1.47 -9.59
C PHE A 200 27.99 -0.51 -10.05
N ASP A 201 28.98 -1.05 -10.77
CA ASP A 201 29.79 -0.28 -11.71
C ASP A 201 29.58 -0.90 -13.09
N ILE A 202 29.41 -0.04 -14.10
CA ILE A 202 29.14 -0.34 -15.52
C ILE A 202 27.64 -0.43 -15.85
N VAL A 203 26.94 0.72 -15.89
CA VAL A 203 26.17 1.18 -17.07
C VAL A 203 26.02 2.70 -16.97
N GLU A 204 27.06 3.46 -17.33
CA GLU A 204 26.90 4.88 -17.67
C GLU A 204 27.79 5.24 -18.86
N LEU A 205 27.67 4.44 -19.91
CA LEU A 205 28.14 4.74 -21.26
C LEU A 205 27.18 4.04 -22.21
N PHE A 206 26.05 4.68 -22.52
CA PHE A 206 25.39 4.71 -23.82
C PHE A 206 24.23 5.72 -23.80
#